data_AF-A0A6N9PV79-F1
#
_entry.id   AF-A0A6N9PV79-F1
#
_cell.length_a   1.000
_cell.length_b   1.000
_cell.length_c   1.000
_cell.angle_alpha   90.00
_cell.angle_beta   90.00
_cell.angle_gamma   90.00
#
_symmetry.space_group_name_H-M   'P 1'
#
loop_
_entity.id
_entity.type
_entity.pdbx_description
1 polymer ?
#
loop_
_entity_poly.entity_id
_entity_poly.type
_entity_poly.pdbx_seq_one_letter_code
_entity_poly.pdbx_strand_id
1 'polypeptide(L)'
;MDYFCIPKKRVDRGQGFPILIAGGVPIMYNPLPLVDFFDVFVLGEGEDCIHEILDVYLNLKGLPKKVILEGLSRVRGVFVPSIHNTSTDQISQTSPVNISNRPAYSIFLSKYTVYEEETFTIEVRRGCNQKCRFCYMGTRLRPARTVSYEAFKEVVQTGLSYCNIIKCFYEGLPTETVEQYLSYIQNSGGRLRIGSQRLEMLSEKIIEMMAAAGQRKLVIAPESSERLRKVIGKERITNSEIIKYMDIASEKGIKDVGLYFIIGLPGETKEDLDEIASIINLVRRHMDALGNESGFLEVGINPLFPKPFTAFQYVGATTPEIASEKLMHILKNIQKNYPVHISNDVVDEKVEKREMKESDKSVIKIETTIGSAITFSQPILSRGDQRLGEVLIDMYKKEDTEENWRKALLENDILFSDFFRPFLPSERLLWDFQKCFVSKEHLASEYNLALKFLPTTTCDANCSRCKSRCLTNGVSI
;
A
#
# COMPACT_ATOMS: atom_id res chain seq x y z
N MET A 1 0.03 22.96 -10.04
CA MET A 1 1.02 23.91 -10.60
C MET A 1 0.33 25.02 -11.39
N ASP A 2 -0.60 24.69 -12.30
CA ASP A 2 -1.33 25.68 -13.12
C ASP A 2 -2.10 26.71 -12.28
N TYR A 3 -2.80 26.26 -11.23
CA TYR A 3 -3.51 27.15 -10.29
C TYR A 3 -2.59 28.21 -9.65
N PHE A 4 -1.32 27.89 -9.41
CA PHE A 4 -0.35 28.79 -8.79
C PHE A 4 0.56 29.50 -9.81
N CYS A 5 0.29 29.34 -11.12
CA CYS A 5 1.12 29.86 -12.20
C CYS A 5 2.61 29.46 -12.10
N ILE A 6 2.88 28.25 -11.61
CA ILE A 6 4.24 27.72 -11.49
C ILE A 6 4.57 26.89 -12.74
N PRO A 7 5.69 27.17 -13.46
CA PRO A 7 6.14 26.33 -14.57
C PRO A 7 6.28 24.88 -14.15
N LYS A 8 5.80 23.95 -14.99
CA LYS A 8 5.77 22.52 -14.67
C LYS A 8 7.17 21.96 -14.47
N LYS A 9 8.09 22.21 -15.42
CA LYS A 9 9.47 21.73 -15.31
C LYS A 9 10.28 22.61 -14.36
N ARG A 10 11.10 21.96 -13.54
CA ARG A 10 12.05 22.57 -12.60
C ARG A 10 13.01 23.52 -13.31
N VAL A 11 13.49 23.13 -14.49
CA VAL A 11 14.49 23.91 -15.25
C VAL A 11 13.93 25.24 -15.76
N ASP A 12 12.61 25.37 -15.89
CA ASP A 12 11.93 26.60 -16.31
C ASP A 12 11.70 27.57 -15.13
N ARG A 13 12.10 27.19 -13.91
CA ARG A 13 11.85 27.95 -12.67
C ARG A 13 13.10 28.70 -12.21
N GLY A 14 13.16 30.00 -12.53
CA GLY A 14 14.19 30.92 -12.05
C GLY A 14 14.12 31.27 -10.55
N GLN A 15 14.95 32.23 -10.13
CA GLN A 15 15.11 32.64 -8.72
C GLN A 15 13.81 33.08 -8.03
N GLY A 16 12.87 33.68 -8.78
CA GLY A 16 11.62 34.22 -8.22
C GLY A 16 10.55 33.17 -7.88
N PHE A 17 10.75 31.91 -8.25
CA PHE A 17 9.79 30.84 -7.97
C PHE A 17 10.09 30.15 -6.63
N PRO A 18 9.05 29.63 -5.93
CA PRO A 18 9.24 28.87 -4.71
C PRO A 18 10.04 27.59 -4.97
N ILE A 19 10.73 27.11 -3.93
CA ILE A 19 11.30 25.77 -3.90
C ILE A 19 10.14 24.79 -3.69
N LEU A 20 10.00 23.83 -4.59
CA LEU A 20 9.00 22.79 -4.50
C LEU A 20 9.62 21.52 -3.91
N ILE A 21 9.06 21.08 -2.79
CA ILE A 21 9.49 19.90 -2.05
C ILE A 21 8.40 18.82 -2.18
N ALA A 22 8.79 17.60 -2.54
CA ALA A 22 7.91 16.43 -2.57
C ALA A 22 8.31 15.42 -1.50
N GLY A 23 7.33 14.72 -0.95
CA GLY A 23 7.54 13.65 0.02
C GLY A 23 6.39 12.64 0.00
N GLY A 24 6.37 11.75 0.98
CA GLY A 24 5.34 10.73 1.12
C GLY A 24 5.64 9.44 0.36
N VAL A 25 4.72 8.48 0.45
CA VAL A 25 4.93 7.08 0.05
C VAL A 25 5.38 6.92 -1.42
N PRO A 26 4.74 7.57 -2.43
CA PRO A 26 5.19 7.44 -3.83
C PRO A 26 6.64 7.88 -4.04
N ILE A 27 7.04 8.98 -3.38
CA ILE A 27 8.40 9.53 -3.45
C ILE A 27 9.40 8.59 -2.79
N MET A 28 9.02 7.99 -1.66
CA MET A 28 9.86 7.02 -0.96
C MET A 28 10.06 5.71 -1.75
N TYR A 29 9.13 5.33 -2.63
CA TYR A 29 9.34 4.22 -3.56
C TYR A 29 10.34 4.60 -4.63
N ASN A 30 10.03 5.65 -5.38
CA ASN A 30 10.83 6.05 -6.52
C ASN A 30 10.55 7.52 -6.88
N PRO A 31 11.45 8.45 -6.55
CA PRO A 31 11.29 9.85 -6.91
C PRO A 31 11.63 10.13 -8.38
N LEU A 32 12.30 9.19 -9.07
CA LEU A 32 12.92 9.43 -10.37
C LEU A 32 11.94 9.88 -11.46
N PRO A 33 10.72 9.30 -11.58
CA PRO A 33 9.74 9.78 -12.56
C PRO A 33 9.33 11.25 -12.37
N LEU A 34 9.52 11.79 -11.16
CA LEU A 34 9.03 13.12 -10.79
C LEU A 34 10.15 14.18 -10.71
N VAL A 35 11.41 13.82 -10.95
CA VAL A 35 12.54 14.75 -10.75
C VAL A 35 12.44 16.01 -11.57
N ASP A 36 11.85 15.95 -12.76
CA ASP A 36 11.68 17.13 -13.61
C ASP A 36 10.69 18.14 -13.04
N PHE A 37 9.87 17.79 -12.06
CA PHE A 37 8.81 18.67 -11.54
C PHE A 37 9.14 19.30 -10.19
N PHE A 38 9.94 18.65 -9.34
CA PHE A 38 10.26 19.12 -7.98
C PHE A 38 11.74 19.43 -7.81
N ASP A 39 12.06 20.40 -6.93
CA ASP A 39 13.45 20.77 -6.65
C ASP A 39 14.08 19.84 -5.61
N VAL A 40 13.28 19.36 -4.66
CA VAL A 40 13.73 18.65 -3.47
C VAL A 40 12.77 17.50 -3.18
N PHE A 41 13.31 16.35 -2.80
CA PHE A 41 12.56 15.16 -2.40
C PHE A 41 12.96 14.74 -1.00
N VAL A 42 11.98 14.44 -0.16
CA VAL A 42 12.18 13.82 1.15
C VAL A 42 12.01 12.32 1.03
N LEU A 43 13.11 11.60 1.23
CA LEU A 43 13.19 10.14 1.21
C LEU A 43 13.05 9.61 2.62
N GLY A 44 11.83 9.46 3.10
CA GLY A 44 11.55 8.95 4.43
C GLY A 44 10.37 9.66 5.09
N GLU A 45 10.35 9.57 6.41
CA GLU A 45 9.43 10.31 7.27
C GLU A 45 9.90 11.76 7.41
N GLY A 46 8.99 12.69 7.10
CA GLY A 46 9.32 14.11 6.98
C GLY A 46 9.42 14.85 8.31
N GLU A 47 8.82 14.33 9.37
CA GLU A 47 8.75 14.99 10.67
C GLU A 47 10.14 15.20 11.31
N ASP A 48 11.10 14.34 10.99
CA ASP A 48 12.50 14.47 11.43
C ASP A 48 13.23 15.57 10.65
N CYS A 49 13.18 15.51 9.31
CA CYS A 49 13.97 16.41 8.47
C CYS A 49 13.35 17.79 8.22
N ILE A 50 12.04 17.97 8.46
CA ILE A 50 11.35 19.21 8.10
C ILE A 50 11.90 20.43 8.85
N HIS A 51 12.26 20.27 10.14
CA HIS A 51 12.84 21.36 10.92
C HIS A 51 14.22 21.75 10.40
N GLU A 52 15.07 20.77 10.09
CA GLU A 52 16.41 21.02 9.52
C GLU A 52 16.32 21.67 8.13
N ILE A 53 15.38 21.23 7.28
CA ILE A 53 15.08 21.87 5.99
C ILE A 53 14.70 23.34 6.18
N LEU A 54 13.83 23.64 7.15
CA LEU A 54 13.40 25.00 7.45
C LEU A 54 14.56 25.86 7.97
N ASP A 55 15.40 25.34 8.86
CA ASP A 55 16.57 26.06 9.39
C ASP A 55 17.55 26.40 8.27
N VAL A 56 17.87 25.43 7.39
CA VAL A 56 18.71 25.66 6.22
C VAL A 56 18.10 26.73 5.31
N TYR A 57 16.80 26.63 5.02
CA TYR A 57 16.12 27.63 4.20
C TYR A 57 16.16 29.02 4.83
N LEU A 58 15.85 29.14 6.13
CA LEU A 58 15.79 30.42 6.84
C LEU A 58 17.16 31.09 6.93
N ASN A 59 18.24 30.32 7.06
CA ASN A 59 19.61 30.83 7.10
C ASN A 59 20.13 31.26 5.73
N LEU A 60 19.66 30.64 4.66
CA LEU A 60 20.11 30.91 3.29
C LEU A 60 19.11 31.75 2.48
N LYS A 61 17.96 32.13 3.06
CA LYS A 61 16.94 32.94 2.38
C LYS A 61 17.55 34.26 1.90
N GLY A 62 17.25 34.63 0.65
CA GLY A 62 17.83 35.80 0.00
C GLY A 62 19.11 35.51 -0.81
N LEU A 63 19.74 34.35 -0.64
CA LEU A 63 20.83 33.89 -1.49
C LEU A 63 20.32 33.27 -2.81
N PRO A 64 21.18 33.09 -3.82
CA PRO A 64 20.81 32.39 -5.03
C PRO A 64 20.26 30.99 -4.74
N LYS A 65 19.20 30.57 -5.44
CA LYS A 65 18.47 29.32 -5.26
C LYS A 65 19.40 28.12 -5.28
N LYS A 66 20.43 28.14 -6.14
CA LYS A 66 21.47 27.11 -6.20
C LYS A 66 22.17 26.89 -4.85
N VAL A 67 22.52 27.97 -4.14
CA VAL A 67 23.16 27.91 -2.82
C VAL A 67 22.21 27.30 -1.78
N ILE A 68 20.92 27.66 -1.84
CA ILE A 68 19.91 27.07 -0.96
C ILE A 68 19.78 25.57 -1.23
N LEU A 69 19.71 25.16 -2.50
CA LEU A 69 19.63 23.74 -2.89
C LEU A 69 20.87 22.93 -2.50
N GLU A 70 22.07 23.52 -2.58
CA GLU A 70 23.33 22.92 -2.08
C GLU A 70 23.36 22.80 -0.54
N GLY A 71 22.70 23.71 0.17
CA GLY A 71 22.50 23.59 1.61
C GLY A 71 21.54 22.45 1.93
N LEU A 72 20.38 22.43 1.27
CA LEU A 72 19.34 21.42 1.48
C LEU A 72 19.81 20.02 1.13
N SER A 73 20.67 19.86 0.13
CA SER A 73 21.22 18.55 -0.27
C SER A 73 22.08 17.89 0.81
N ARG A 74 22.48 18.62 1.86
CA ARG A 74 23.27 18.07 2.98
C ARG A 74 22.39 17.50 4.10
N VAL A 75 21.10 17.82 4.09
CA VAL A 75 20.14 17.31 5.08
C VAL A 75 19.91 15.82 4.83
N ARG A 76 19.94 15.02 5.89
CA ARG A 76 19.71 13.57 5.80
C ARG A 76 18.32 13.28 5.22
N GLY A 77 18.23 12.34 4.29
CA GLY A 77 16.97 12.00 3.63
C GLY A 77 16.56 12.96 2.52
N VAL A 78 17.32 14.02 2.26
CA VAL A 78 16.99 14.99 1.21
C VAL A 78 17.72 14.65 -0.09
N PHE A 79 16.94 14.40 -1.14
CA PHE A 79 17.42 14.24 -2.50
C PHE A 79 17.11 15.49 -3.33
N VAL A 80 18.16 16.09 -3.88
CA VAL A 80 18.09 17.26 -4.76
C VAL A 80 18.61 16.87 -6.14
N PRO A 81 17.76 16.75 -7.18
CA PRO A 81 18.18 16.21 -8.47
C PRO A 81 19.19 17.08 -9.23
N SER A 82 19.22 18.39 -8.97
CA SER A 82 20.19 19.29 -9.61
C SER A 82 21.59 19.23 -8.98
N ILE A 83 21.74 18.55 -7.85
CA ILE A 83 23.00 18.46 -7.09
C ILE A 83 23.52 17.03 -7.05
N HIS A 84 22.64 16.05 -6.82
CA HIS A 84 23.02 14.65 -6.70
C HIS A 84 23.04 13.92 -8.04
N ASN A 85 24.04 13.07 -8.22
CA ASN A 85 24.12 12.10 -9.30
C ASN A 85 23.77 10.69 -8.79
N THR A 86 22.60 10.17 -9.15
CA THR A 86 22.10 8.86 -8.70
C THR A 86 22.95 7.67 -9.17
N SER A 87 23.86 7.89 -10.12
CA SER A 87 24.83 6.88 -10.58
C SER A 87 26.04 6.76 -9.67
N THR A 88 26.34 7.75 -8.84
CA THR A 88 27.51 7.74 -7.93
C THR A 88 27.13 7.92 -6.47
N ASP A 89 26.09 8.71 -6.22
CA ASP A 89 25.73 9.14 -4.88
C ASP A 89 24.80 8.14 -4.20
N GLN A 90 24.87 8.13 -2.87
CA GLN A 90 24.06 7.29 -2.00
C GLN A 90 23.41 8.18 -0.95
N ILE A 91 22.09 8.25 -0.97
CA ILE A 91 21.29 9.13 -0.13
C ILE A 91 20.60 8.29 0.92
N SER A 92 21.02 8.47 2.18
CA SER A 92 20.37 7.79 3.30
C SER A 92 18.97 8.32 3.49
N GLN A 93 17.98 7.44 3.68
CA GLN A 93 16.65 7.88 4.10
C GLN A 93 16.68 8.57 5.47
N THR A 94 15.64 9.35 5.77
CA THR A 94 15.48 10.01 7.08
C THR A 94 15.49 8.98 8.21
N SER A 95 15.79 9.45 9.44
CA SER A 95 15.75 8.58 10.60
C SER A 95 14.29 8.22 10.93
N PRO A 96 14.01 7.02 11.49
CA PRO A 96 12.66 6.67 11.87
C PRO A 96 12.21 7.59 13.01
N VAL A 97 11.09 8.28 12.85
CA VAL A 97 10.53 9.17 13.87
C VAL A 97 10.02 8.34 15.05
N ASN A 98 10.28 8.80 16.28
CA ASN A 98 9.62 8.24 17.46
C ASN A 98 8.16 8.71 17.54
N ILE A 99 7.23 7.83 17.19
CA ILE A 99 5.78 8.13 17.21
C ILE A 99 5.12 7.89 18.57
N SER A 100 5.85 7.37 19.57
CA SER A 100 5.27 6.90 20.83
C SER A 100 4.38 7.95 21.50
N ASN A 101 4.81 9.21 21.51
CA ASN A 101 4.04 10.33 22.05
C ASN A 101 3.68 11.37 20.97
N ARG A 102 3.73 10.97 19.69
CA ARG A 102 3.45 11.83 18.53
C ARG A 102 2.62 11.06 17.48
N PRO A 103 1.43 10.56 17.84
CA PRO A 103 0.52 9.92 16.89
C PRO A 103 0.17 10.86 15.74
N ALA A 104 0.16 10.35 14.51
CA ALA A 104 -0.47 11.04 13.39
C ALA A 104 -1.98 10.76 13.42
N TYR A 105 -2.78 11.80 13.23
CA TYR A 105 -4.24 11.69 13.24
C TYR A 105 -4.87 12.71 12.29
N SER A 106 -6.18 12.59 12.06
CA SER A 106 -6.94 13.51 11.20
C SER A 106 -6.90 14.95 11.68
N ILE A 107 -6.41 15.85 10.81
CA ILE A 107 -6.45 17.31 11.04
C ILE A 107 -7.63 18.01 10.33
N PHE A 108 -8.25 17.32 9.36
CA PHE A 108 -9.43 17.79 8.65
C PHE A 108 -10.46 16.67 8.59
N LEU A 109 -11.72 16.99 8.88
CA LEU A 109 -12.87 16.10 8.71
C LEU A 109 -13.79 16.69 7.64
N SER A 110 -14.24 15.84 6.72
CA SER A 110 -15.16 16.25 5.66
C SER A 110 -15.85 15.04 5.06
N LYS A 111 -17.13 15.21 4.71
CA LYS A 111 -17.91 14.23 3.93
C LYS A 111 -17.39 14.00 2.51
N TYR A 112 -16.46 14.83 2.05
CA TYR A 112 -15.77 14.68 0.76
C TYR A 112 -14.47 13.87 0.89
N THR A 113 -14.16 13.33 2.07
CA THR A 113 -13.05 12.40 2.25
C THR A 113 -13.44 11.01 1.72
N VAL A 114 -12.48 10.07 1.74
CA VAL A 114 -12.73 8.66 1.37
C VAL A 114 -13.84 8.01 2.20
N TYR A 115 -14.09 8.55 3.40
CA TYR A 115 -15.18 8.15 4.26
C TYR A 115 -16.37 9.07 3.99
N GLU A 116 -17.46 8.51 3.46
CA GLU A 116 -18.73 9.23 3.22
C GLU A 116 -19.38 9.78 4.52
N GLU A 117 -18.82 9.42 5.68
CA GLU A 117 -19.11 9.96 7.00
C GLU A 117 -17.85 10.57 7.63
N GLU A 118 -18.04 11.57 8.48
CA GLU A 118 -16.97 12.16 9.28
C GLU A 118 -16.32 11.12 10.19
N THR A 119 -15.16 10.62 9.76
CA THR A 119 -14.39 9.58 10.44
C THR A 119 -13.05 10.17 10.87
N PHE A 120 -12.78 10.15 12.17
CA PHE A 120 -11.50 10.56 12.70
C PHE A 120 -10.52 9.39 12.67
N THR A 121 -9.44 9.53 11.91
CA THR A 121 -8.42 8.48 11.77
C THR A 121 -7.22 8.69 12.68
N ILE A 122 -6.65 7.58 13.18
CA ILE A 122 -5.45 7.57 14.02
C ILE A 122 -4.46 6.53 13.46
N GLU A 123 -3.24 6.95 13.13
CA GLU A 123 -2.10 6.05 12.87
C GLU A 123 -1.58 5.54 14.22
N VAL A 124 -2.00 4.34 14.61
CA VAL A 124 -1.56 3.72 15.88
C VAL A 124 -0.18 3.07 15.71
N ARG A 125 0.16 2.71 14.47
CA ARG A 125 1.41 2.03 14.15
C ARG A 125 1.97 2.51 12.81
N ARG A 126 3.28 2.73 12.78
CA ARG A 126 4.04 3.00 11.55
C ARG A 126 4.97 1.84 11.23
N GLY A 127 4.85 1.30 10.02
CA GLY A 127 5.56 0.11 9.56
C GLY A 127 5.00 -1.20 10.12
N CYS A 128 5.37 -2.32 9.50
CA CYS A 128 4.83 -3.62 9.85
C CYS A 128 5.93 -4.67 10.12
N ASN A 129 5.69 -5.55 11.09
CA ASN A 129 6.57 -6.70 11.36
C ASN A 129 6.23 -7.92 10.51
N GLN A 130 5.08 -7.87 9.84
CA GLN A 130 4.66 -8.89 8.89
C GLN A 130 5.63 -8.90 7.71
N LYS A 131 5.79 -10.07 7.10
CA LYS A 131 6.83 -10.33 6.11
C LYS A 131 6.26 -10.62 4.73
N CYS A 132 5.17 -9.93 4.39
CA CYS A 132 4.60 -10.02 3.07
C CYS A 132 5.63 -9.54 2.03
N ARG A 133 6.03 -10.41 1.10
CA ARG A 133 7.17 -10.17 0.20
C ARG A 133 6.93 -9.07 -0.84
N PHE A 134 5.66 -8.74 -1.07
CA PHE A 134 5.19 -7.65 -1.92
C PHE A 134 4.94 -6.33 -1.16
N CYS A 135 4.92 -6.37 0.19
CA CYS A 135 4.40 -5.27 0.98
C CYS A 135 5.52 -4.31 1.41
N TYR A 136 5.32 -3.04 1.06
CA TYR A 136 6.22 -1.94 1.42
C TYR A 136 6.27 -1.59 2.90
N MET A 137 5.13 -1.66 3.61
CA MET A 137 5.10 -1.37 5.05
C MET A 137 5.98 -2.34 5.84
N GLY A 138 6.08 -3.59 5.35
CA GLY A 138 6.92 -4.63 5.91
C GLY A 138 8.42 -4.47 5.59
N THR A 139 8.81 -3.49 4.78
CA THR A 139 10.21 -3.29 4.37
C THR A 139 10.65 -1.84 4.55
N ARG A 140 10.18 -0.90 3.72
CA ARG A 140 10.66 0.48 3.66
C ARG A 140 10.43 1.26 4.95
N LEU A 141 9.29 1.02 5.61
CA LEU A 141 8.91 1.70 6.86
C LEU A 141 9.48 1.05 8.13
N ARG A 142 10.37 0.05 8.00
CA ARG A 142 11.02 -0.55 9.16
C ARG A 142 12.03 0.43 9.80
N PRO A 143 12.21 0.38 11.12
CA PRO A 143 11.55 -0.52 12.08
C PRO A 143 10.11 -0.12 12.36
N ALA A 144 9.27 -1.10 12.67
CA ALA A 144 7.88 -0.82 13.03
C ALA A 144 7.81 -0.22 14.45
N ARG A 145 7.02 0.83 14.61
CA ARG A 145 6.85 1.59 15.87
C ARG A 145 5.37 1.73 16.18
N THR A 146 5.04 1.79 17.46
CA THR A 146 3.67 1.89 17.95
C THR A 146 3.54 3.12 18.84
N VAL A 147 2.41 3.80 18.76
CA VAL A 147 2.00 4.87 19.68
C VAL A 147 1.87 4.31 21.10
N SER A 148 2.16 5.11 22.13
CA SER A 148 1.93 4.73 23.53
C SER A 148 0.44 4.68 23.82
N TYR A 149 0.04 3.83 24.78
CA TYR A 149 -1.36 3.75 25.16
C TYR A 149 -1.87 5.09 25.72
N GLU A 150 -1.04 5.83 26.44
CA GLU A 150 -1.33 7.15 26.98
C GLU A 150 -1.61 8.18 25.89
N ALA A 151 -0.70 8.33 24.93
CA ALA A 151 -0.89 9.27 23.82
C ALA A 151 -2.08 8.88 22.93
N PHE A 152 -2.32 7.58 22.75
CA PHE A 152 -3.52 7.09 22.07
C PHE A 152 -4.80 7.55 22.78
N LYS A 153 -4.89 7.38 24.10
CA LYS A 153 -6.07 7.79 24.88
C LYS A 153 -6.37 9.27 24.72
N GLU A 154 -5.35 10.12 24.74
CA GLU A 154 -5.47 11.58 24.54
C GLU A 154 -6.02 11.92 23.15
N VAL A 155 -5.51 11.26 22.11
CA VAL A 155 -5.97 11.48 20.73
C VAL A 155 -7.38 10.96 20.50
N VAL A 156 -7.78 9.86 21.14
CA VAL A 156 -9.17 9.40 21.09
C VAL A 156 -10.11 10.43 21.69
N GLN A 157 -9.77 11.02 22.85
CA GLN A 157 -10.58 12.10 23.45
C GLN A 157 -10.66 13.33 22.53
N THR A 158 -9.55 13.66 21.87
CA THR A 158 -9.52 14.71 20.84
C THR A 158 -10.46 14.37 19.69
N GLY A 159 -10.37 13.17 19.12
CA GLY A 159 -11.23 12.73 18.01
C GLY A 159 -12.72 12.74 18.36
N LEU A 160 -13.07 12.28 19.56
CA LEU A 160 -14.46 12.26 20.06
C LEU A 160 -15.04 13.66 20.29
N SER A 161 -14.19 14.69 20.43
CA SER A 161 -14.65 16.08 20.46
C SER A 161 -15.09 16.60 19.08
N TYR A 162 -14.68 15.93 17.99
CA TYR A 162 -15.00 16.31 16.61
C TYR A 162 -16.08 15.44 15.98
N CYS A 163 -15.97 14.11 16.09
CA CYS A 163 -16.98 13.18 15.57
C CYS A 163 -17.06 11.91 16.40
N ASN A 164 -18.12 11.13 16.21
CA ASN A 164 -18.36 9.91 16.97
C ASN A 164 -17.71 8.66 16.35
N ILE A 165 -17.13 8.73 15.14
CA ILE A 165 -16.55 7.56 14.45
C ILE A 165 -15.03 7.65 14.49
N ILE A 166 -14.38 6.65 15.07
CA ILE A 166 -12.92 6.55 15.10
C ILE A 166 -12.47 5.33 14.29
N LYS A 167 -11.51 5.54 13.37
CA LYS A 167 -10.81 4.46 12.65
C LYS A 167 -9.33 4.45 13.03
N CYS A 168 -8.81 3.28 13.38
CA CYS A 168 -7.40 3.12 13.70
C CYS A 168 -6.68 2.32 12.62
N PHE A 169 -5.44 2.73 12.30
CA PHE A 169 -4.49 1.98 11.48
C PHE A 169 -3.49 1.29 12.40
N TYR A 170 -3.61 -0.03 12.55
CA TYR A 170 -2.89 -0.86 13.53
C TYR A 170 -2.21 -2.09 12.90
N GLU A 171 -1.88 -2.04 11.61
CA GLU A 171 -1.49 -3.19 10.81
C GLU A 171 -0.31 -3.97 11.41
N GLY A 172 -0.57 -5.22 11.79
CA GLY A 172 0.43 -6.13 12.34
C GLY A 172 0.74 -5.95 13.82
N LEU A 173 -0.11 -5.23 14.58
CA LEU A 173 -0.13 -5.33 16.04
C LEU A 173 -0.66 -6.69 16.51
N PRO A 174 -0.21 -7.19 17.68
CA PRO A 174 -0.80 -8.35 18.34
C PRO A 174 -2.28 -8.12 18.64
N THR A 175 -3.07 -9.20 18.57
CA THR A 175 -4.52 -9.20 18.77
C THR A 175 -4.92 -8.53 20.08
N GLU A 176 -4.23 -8.82 21.18
CA GLU A 176 -4.54 -8.30 22.51
C GLU A 176 -4.35 -6.78 22.58
N THR A 177 -3.34 -6.26 21.88
CA THR A 177 -3.09 -4.82 21.79
C THR A 177 -4.16 -4.13 20.96
N VAL A 178 -4.58 -4.72 19.84
CA VAL A 178 -5.68 -4.20 19.01
C VAL A 178 -6.98 -4.16 19.82
N GLU A 179 -7.32 -5.25 20.51
CA GLU A 179 -8.51 -5.30 21.37
C GLU A 179 -8.48 -4.23 22.46
N GLN A 180 -7.32 -3.98 23.07
CA GLN A 180 -7.16 -2.93 24.08
C GLN A 180 -7.49 -1.55 23.51
N TYR A 181 -6.96 -1.21 22.33
CA TYR A 181 -7.22 0.06 21.65
C TYR A 181 -8.69 0.22 21.26
N LEU A 182 -9.28 -0.80 20.63
CA LEU A 182 -10.69 -0.78 20.20
C LEU A 182 -11.64 -0.69 21.40
N SER A 183 -11.38 -1.46 22.48
CA SER A 183 -12.18 -1.41 23.71
C SER A 183 -12.18 -0.02 24.32
N TYR A 184 -11.04 0.68 24.34
CA TYR A 184 -10.96 2.03 24.90
C TYR A 184 -11.83 3.03 24.15
N ILE A 185 -11.82 2.99 22.81
CA ILE A 185 -12.67 3.86 21.99
C ILE A 185 -14.15 3.60 22.30
N GLN A 186 -14.57 2.33 22.31
CA GLN A 186 -15.95 1.95 22.57
C GLN A 186 -16.40 2.37 23.98
N ASN A 187 -15.58 2.12 25.00
CA ASN A 187 -15.85 2.52 26.38
C ASN A 187 -15.84 4.05 26.58
N SER A 188 -15.17 4.79 25.70
CA SER A 188 -15.19 6.25 25.67
C SER A 188 -16.40 6.82 24.90
N GLY A 189 -17.29 5.97 24.37
CA GLY A 189 -18.49 6.38 23.63
C GLY A 189 -18.32 6.52 22.12
N GLY A 190 -17.19 6.09 21.56
CA GLY A 190 -16.93 6.11 20.12
C GLY A 190 -17.54 4.92 19.38
N ARG A 191 -18.09 5.16 18.18
CA ARG A 191 -18.39 4.14 17.19
C ARG A 191 -17.09 3.76 16.47
N LEU A 192 -16.81 2.46 16.39
CA LEU A 192 -15.63 1.95 15.72
C LEU A 192 -15.85 1.91 14.20
N ARG A 193 -14.81 2.21 13.43
CA ARG A 193 -14.68 1.73 12.05
C ARG A 193 -13.43 0.87 11.95
N ILE A 194 -13.63 -0.42 11.76
CA ILE A 194 -12.55 -1.42 11.86
C ILE A 194 -12.08 -1.76 10.45
N GLY A 195 -10.81 -1.43 10.18
CA GLY A 195 -10.16 -1.76 8.92
C GLY A 195 -9.87 -3.26 8.78
N SER A 196 -9.31 -3.65 7.63
CA SER A 196 -8.88 -5.03 7.41
C SER A 196 -7.81 -5.44 8.42
N GLN A 197 -7.99 -6.59 9.06
CA GLN A 197 -7.00 -7.22 9.93
C GLN A 197 -6.49 -8.51 9.27
N ARG A 198 -5.23 -8.87 9.53
CA ARG A 198 -4.75 -10.20 9.11
C ARG A 198 -5.60 -11.28 9.77
N LEU A 199 -6.05 -12.26 8.99
CA LEU A 199 -6.96 -13.31 9.48
C LEU A 199 -6.43 -14.00 10.74
N GLU A 200 -5.13 -14.29 10.79
CA GLU A 200 -4.47 -14.93 11.94
C GLU A 200 -4.47 -14.08 13.22
N MET A 201 -4.69 -12.78 13.09
CA MET A 201 -4.73 -11.78 14.17
C MET A 201 -6.15 -11.25 14.41
N LEU A 202 -7.15 -11.87 13.77
CA LEU A 202 -8.56 -11.60 14.04
C LEU A 202 -8.99 -12.45 15.25
N SER A 203 -9.85 -11.90 16.10
CA SER A 203 -10.45 -12.63 17.23
C SER A 203 -11.97 -12.50 17.18
N GLU A 204 -12.67 -13.41 17.86
CA GLU A 204 -14.13 -13.32 18.01
C GLU A 204 -14.53 -11.97 18.64
N LYS A 205 -13.80 -11.49 19.64
CA LYS A 205 -14.06 -10.19 20.28
C LYS A 205 -13.93 -9.02 19.31
N ILE A 206 -12.96 -9.03 18.38
CA ILE A 206 -12.87 -8.01 17.33
C ILE A 206 -14.09 -8.09 16.41
N ILE A 207 -14.56 -9.28 16.04
CA ILE A 207 -15.76 -9.47 15.22
C ILE A 207 -17.02 -8.97 15.95
N GLU A 208 -17.14 -9.22 17.26
CA GLU A 208 -18.22 -8.68 18.09
C GLU A 208 -18.20 -7.14 18.10
N MET A 209 -17.02 -6.53 18.22
CA MET A 209 -16.86 -5.08 18.15
C MET A 209 -17.23 -4.53 16.76
N MET A 210 -16.88 -5.23 15.67
CA MET A 210 -17.29 -4.88 14.32
C MET A 210 -18.82 -4.87 14.19
N ALA A 211 -19.47 -5.94 14.64
CA ALA A 211 -20.92 -6.07 14.58
C ALA A 211 -21.62 -4.99 15.40
N ALA A 212 -21.16 -4.76 16.64
CA ALA A 212 -21.70 -3.72 17.53
C ALA A 212 -21.56 -2.30 16.97
N ALA A 213 -20.52 -2.05 16.17
CA ALA A 213 -20.30 -0.78 15.49
C ALA A 213 -21.13 -0.59 14.20
N GLY A 214 -21.90 -1.62 13.81
CA GLY A 214 -22.74 -1.63 12.62
C GLY A 214 -22.00 -1.97 11.33
N GLN A 215 -20.76 -2.48 11.41
CA GLN A 215 -20.01 -2.89 10.22
C GLN A 215 -20.64 -4.14 9.60
N ARG A 216 -20.96 -4.09 8.31
CA ARG A 216 -21.70 -5.15 7.61
C ARG A 216 -20.81 -6.12 6.83
N LYS A 217 -19.57 -5.72 6.55
CA LYS A 217 -18.61 -6.47 5.71
C LYS A 217 -17.39 -6.94 6.52
N LEU A 218 -17.14 -8.25 6.48
CA LEU A 218 -15.87 -8.85 6.91
C LEU A 218 -14.93 -8.94 5.71
N VAL A 219 -13.79 -8.26 5.77
CA VAL A 219 -12.77 -8.32 4.72
C VAL A 219 -11.68 -9.30 5.11
N ILE A 220 -11.38 -10.25 4.22
CA ILE A 220 -10.32 -11.24 4.35
C ILE A 220 -9.41 -11.13 3.13
N ALA A 221 -8.09 -11.18 3.33
CA ALA A 221 -7.12 -11.11 2.24
C ALA A 221 -6.29 -12.40 2.17
N PRO A 222 -6.81 -13.48 1.55
CA PRO A 222 -6.04 -14.70 1.28
C PRO A 222 -4.88 -14.44 0.30
N GLU A 223 -5.05 -13.46 -0.59
CA GLU A 223 -4.15 -13.03 -1.67
C GLU A 223 -3.89 -14.07 -2.78
N SER A 224 -3.97 -15.37 -2.50
CA SER A 224 -3.73 -16.41 -3.52
C SER A 224 -4.15 -17.82 -3.05
N SER A 225 -3.76 -18.83 -3.83
CA SER A 225 -3.81 -20.26 -3.47
C SER A 225 -3.02 -20.55 -2.19
N GLU A 226 -3.36 -21.62 -1.46
CA GLU A 226 -2.66 -22.03 -0.23
C GLU A 226 -1.16 -22.26 -0.46
N ARG A 227 -0.81 -22.78 -1.63
CA ARG A 227 0.58 -22.97 -2.04
C ARG A 227 1.31 -21.63 -2.20
N LEU A 228 0.69 -20.67 -2.90
CA LEU A 228 1.28 -19.34 -3.13
C LEU A 228 1.21 -18.42 -1.91
N ARG A 229 0.34 -18.69 -0.93
CA ARG A 229 0.38 -18.01 0.38
C ARG A 229 1.75 -18.16 1.05
N LYS A 230 2.44 -19.30 0.88
CA LYS A 230 3.83 -19.50 1.34
C LYS A 230 4.84 -18.63 0.59
N VAL A 231 4.60 -18.42 -0.71
CA VAL A 231 5.44 -17.58 -1.58
C VAL A 231 5.35 -16.12 -1.19
N ILE A 232 4.20 -15.66 -0.69
CA ILE A 232 4.00 -14.25 -0.33
C ILE A 232 4.16 -13.94 1.15
N GLY A 233 4.41 -14.93 2.03
CA GLY A 233 4.55 -14.73 3.48
C GLY A 233 3.22 -14.66 4.24
N LYS A 234 2.25 -15.48 3.81
CA LYS A 234 0.91 -15.66 4.39
C LYS A 234 0.57 -17.14 4.60
N GLU A 235 1.58 -18.00 4.79
CA GLU A 235 1.45 -19.46 4.91
C GLU A 235 0.52 -19.97 6.01
N ARG A 236 0.25 -19.12 7.00
CA ARG A 236 -0.61 -19.41 8.15
C ARG A 236 -2.08 -19.13 7.89
N ILE A 237 -2.45 -18.56 6.74
CA ILE A 237 -3.86 -18.35 6.35
C ILE A 237 -4.34 -19.59 5.60
N THR A 238 -5.21 -20.38 6.21
CA THR A 238 -5.80 -21.59 5.62
C THR A 238 -7.25 -21.38 5.19
N ASN A 239 -7.75 -22.20 4.25
CA ASN A 239 -9.16 -22.12 3.83
C ASN A 239 -10.13 -22.45 4.98
N SER A 240 -9.76 -23.35 5.89
CA SER A 240 -10.58 -23.69 7.06
C SER A 240 -10.69 -22.52 8.05
N GLU A 241 -9.64 -21.74 8.26
CA GLU A 241 -9.71 -20.53 9.09
C GLU A 241 -10.61 -19.45 8.49
N ILE A 242 -10.60 -19.31 7.16
CA ILE A 242 -11.48 -18.37 6.46
C ILE A 242 -12.94 -18.71 6.77
N ILE A 243 -13.32 -19.97 6.60
CA ILE A 243 -14.68 -20.45 6.89
C ILE A 243 -15.04 -20.27 8.36
N LYS A 244 -14.13 -20.64 9.29
CA LYS A 244 -14.35 -20.46 10.73
C LYS A 244 -14.69 -19.02 11.10
N TYR A 245 -13.93 -18.03 10.60
CA TYR A 245 -14.21 -16.63 10.94
C TYR A 245 -15.44 -16.07 10.22
N MET A 246 -15.83 -16.65 9.08
CA MET A 246 -17.12 -16.35 8.46
C MET A 246 -18.30 -16.85 9.30
N ASP A 247 -18.19 -18.05 9.90
CA ASP A 247 -19.23 -18.57 10.81
C ASP A 247 -19.46 -17.62 11.97
N ILE A 248 -18.36 -17.24 12.66
CA ILE A 248 -18.41 -16.29 13.78
C ILE A 248 -19.01 -14.96 13.33
N ALA A 249 -18.57 -14.42 12.20
CA ALA A 249 -19.08 -13.15 11.68
C ALA A 249 -20.59 -13.20 11.35
N SER A 250 -21.04 -14.28 10.72
CA SER A 250 -22.44 -14.50 10.39
C SER A 250 -23.30 -14.61 11.65
N GLU A 251 -22.85 -15.33 12.68
CA GLU A 251 -23.53 -15.45 13.97
C GLU A 251 -23.71 -14.09 14.66
N LYS A 252 -22.75 -13.17 14.51
CA LYS A 252 -22.85 -11.79 15.03
C LYS A 252 -23.59 -10.83 14.07
N GLY A 253 -24.10 -11.31 12.94
CA GLY A 253 -24.92 -10.53 11.99
C GLY A 253 -24.13 -9.79 10.90
N ILE A 254 -22.84 -10.06 10.74
CA ILE A 254 -22.01 -9.54 9.65
C ILE A 254 -22.17 -10.48 8.46
N LYS A 255 -22.90 -10.02 7.44
CA LYS A 255 -23.33 -10.85 6.31
C LYS A 255 -22.48 -10.67 5.07
N ASP A 256 -21.88 -9.51 4.86
CA ASP A 256 -21.13 -9.26 3.63
C ASP A 256 -19.69 -9.71 3.80
N VAL A 257 -19.08 -10.23 2.73
CA VAL A 257 -17.71 -10.75 2.73
C VAL A 257 -16.92 -10.07 1.63
N GLY A 258 -15.71 -9.62 1.96
CA GLY A 258 -14.72 -9.11 1.01
C GLY A 258 -13.53 -10.07 0.92
N LEU A 259 -13.07 -10.37 -0.30
CA LEU A 259 -11.86 -11.14 -0.58
C LEU A 259 -10.89 -10.33 -1.43
N TYR A 260 -9.58 -10.44 -1.17
CA TYR A 260 -8.54 -9.84 -2.03
C TYR A 260 -7.56 -10.90 -2.54
N PHE A 261 -7.26 -10.83 -3.84
CA PHE A 261 -6.37 -11.72 -4.56
C PHE A 261 -5.37 -10.94 -5.42
N ILE A 262 -4.14 -11.46 -5.44
CA ILE A 262 -3.04 -11.00 -6.27
C ILE A 262 -2.73 -12.11 -7.28
N ILE A 263 -2.77 -11.79 -8.57
CA ILE A 263 -2.36 -12.70 -9.67
C ILE A 263 -1.01 -12.27 -10.25
N GLY A 264 -0.33 -13.16 -10.97
CA GLY A 264 1.01 -12.86 -11.49
C GLY A 264 2.12 -12.98 -10.45
N LEU A 265 1.92 -13.82 -9.44
CA LEU A 265 2.92 -14.12 -8.44
C LEU A 265 4.03 -15.03 -9.01
N PRO A 266 5.28 -14.95 -8.48
CA PRO A 266 6.34 -15.84 -8.92
C PRO A 266 5.99 -17.32 -8.66
N GLY A 267 6.07 -18.14 -9.71
CA GLY A 267 5.75 -19.56 -9.65
C GLY A 267 4.26 -19.92 -9.71
N GLU A 268 3.40 -18.95 -10.05
CA GLU A 268 1.96 -19.15 -10.29
C GLU A 268 1.69 -20.03 -11.52
N THR A 269 0.79 -20.99 -11.37
CA THR A 269 0.32 -21.89 -12.41
C THR A 269 -1.19 -21.74 -12.63
N LYS A 270 -1.74 -22.43 -13.65
CA LYS A 270 -3.19 -22.42 -13.91
C LYS A 270 -3.98 -23.04 -12.76
N GLU A 271 -3.41 -24.04 -12.09
CA GLU A 271 -4.01 -24.70 -10.93
C GLU A 271 -4.20 -23.72 -9.76
N ASP A 272 -3.30 -22.74 -9.57
CA ASP A 272 -3.50 -21.70 -8.55
C ASP A 272 -4.67 -20.77 -8.90
N LEU A 273 -4.84 -20.44 -10.20
CA LEU A 273 -5.98 -19.65 -10.66
C LEU A 273 -7.29 -20.42 -10.50
N ASP A 274 -7.28 -21.73 -10.76
CA ASP A 274 -8.41 -22.63 -10.48
C ASP A 274 -8.72 -22.68 -8.98
N GLU A 275 -7.70 -22.68 -8.12
CA GLU A 275 -7.88 -22.63 -6.66
C GLU A 275 -8.48 -21.30 -6.19
N ILE A 276 -8.06 -20.17 -6.77
CA ILE A 276 -8.68 -18.85 -6.51
C ILE A 276 -10.18 -18.87 -6.86
N ALA A 277 -10.55 -19.40 -8.04
CA ALA A 277 -11.95 -19.55 -8.40
C ALA A 277 -12.70 -20.50 -7.44
N SER A 278 -12.03 -21.58 -7.02
CA SER A 278 -12.61 -22.58 -6.12
C SER A 278 -12.89 -22.02 -4.72
N ILE A 279 -11.99 -21.21 -4.16
CA ILE A 279 -12.22 -20.57 -2.86
C ILE A 279 -13.32 -19.51 -2.92
N ILE A 280 -13.42 -18.74 -4.01
CA ILE A 280 -14.51 -17.78 -4.21
C ILE A 280 -15.87 -18.52 -4.24
N ASN A 281 -15.97 -19.60 -5.02
CA ASN A 281 -17.16 -20.44 -5.06
C ASN A 281 -17.45 -21.12 -3.71
N LEU A 282 -16.43 -21.53 -2.97
CA LEU A 282 -16.58 -22.10 -1.63
C LEU A 282 -17.16 -21.06 -0.65
N VAL A 283 -16.59 -19.85 -0.61
CA VAL A 283 -17.07 -18.76 0.23
C VAL A 283 -18.51 -18.42 -0.09
N ARG A 284 -18.86 -18.30 -1.39
CA ARG A 284 -20.24 -18.04 -1.81
C ARG A 284 -21.21 -19.13 -1.38
N ARG A 285 -20.88 -20.41 -1.62
CA ARG A 285 -21.69 -21.56 -1.16
C ARG A 285 -21.85 -21.57 0.35
N HIS A 286 -20.80 -21.23 1.08
CA HIS A 286 -20.82 -21.21 2.53
C HIS A 286 -21.73 -20.09 3.07
N MET A 287 -21.68 -18.91 2.47
CA MET A 287 -22.63 -17.84 2.78
C MET A 287 -24.09 -18.29 2.53
N ASP A 288 -24.36 -18.98 1.42
CA ASP A 288 -25.71 -19.49 1.13
C ASP A 288 -26.15 -20.53 2.16
N ALA A 289 -25.25 -21.44 2.57
CA ALA A 289 -25.52 -22.43 3.62
C ALA A 289 -25.79 -21.82 5.00
N LEU A 290 -25.25 -20.63 5.27
CA LEU A 290 -25.56 -19.81 6.46
C LEU A 290 -26.87 -19.02 6.33
N GLY A 291 -27.66 -19.26 5.27
CA GLY A 291 -28.92 -18.57 5.00
C GLY A 291 -28.74 -17.14 4.45
N ASN A 292 -27.55 -16.81 3.94
CA ASN A 292 -27.20 -15.49 3.46
C ASN A 292 -27.20 -15.38 1.92
N GLU A 293 -28.29 -15.85 1.30
CA GLU A 293 -28.47 -15.90 -0.17
C GLU A 293 -28.46 -14.50 -0.84
N SER A 294 -28.73 -13.45 -0.07
CA SER A 294 -28.74 -12.05 -0.55
C SER A 294 -27.53 -11.22 -0.11
N GLY A 295 -26.62 -11.79 0.70
CA GLY A 295 -25.42 -11.11 1.16
C GLY A 295 -24.41 -10.90 0.04
N PHE A 296 -23.57 -9.89 0.18
CA PHE A 296 -22.64 -9.48 -0.87
C PHE A 296 -21.29 -10.17 -0.74
N LEU A 297 -20.78 -10.72 -1.85
CA LEU A 297 -19.40 -11.19 -1.95
C LEU A 297 -18.63 -10.28 -2.90
N GLU A 298 -17.81 -9.40 -2.33
CA GLU A 298 -16.90 -8.52 -3.07
C GLU A 298 -15.52 -9.17 -3.18
N VAL A 299 -14.94 -9.18 -4.37
CA VAL A 299 -13.66 -9.83 -4.62
C VAL A 299 -12.76 -8.90 -5.41
N GLY A 300 -11.73 -8.37 -4.76
CA GLY A 300 -10.63 -7.66 -5.41
C GLY A 300 -9.67 -8.64 -6.10
N ILE A 301 -9.45 -8.52 -7.40
CA ILE A 301 -8.46 -9.33 -8.14
C ILE A 301 -7.56 -8.41 -8.95
N ASN A 302 -6.30 -8.28 -8.54
CA ASN A 302 -5.36 -7.37 -9.20
C ASN A 302 -4.03 -8.06 -9.49
N PRO A 303 -3.29 -7.65 -10.53
CA PRO A 303 -1.97 -8.20 -10.76
C PRO A 303 -0.99 -7.73 -9.67
N LEU A 304 0.03 -8.54 -9.41
CA LEU A 304 1.20 -8.11 -8.66
C LEU A 304 1.81 -6.93 -9.39
N PHE A 305 1.94 -5.83 -8.67
CA PHE A 305 2.72 -4.68 -9.10
C PHE A 305 4.08 -4.70 -8.38
N PRO A 306 5.19 -5.08 -9.04
CA PRO A 306 6.51 -5.12 -8.43
C PRO A 306 6.92 -3.74 -7.94
N LYS A 307 7.08 -3.60 -6.62
CA LYS A 307 7.44 -2.32 -6.01
C LYS A 307 8.92 -2.26 -5.61
N PRO A 308 9.59 -1.11 -5.80
CA PRO A 308 10.89 -0.85 -5.21
C PRO A 308 10.94 -1.17 -3.71
N PHE A 309 12.08 -1.66 -3.24
CA PHE A 309 12.33 -1.99 -1.84
C PHE A 309 11.45 -3.10 -1.26
N THR A 310 10.89 -3.96 -2.11
CA THR A 310 10.21 -5.20 -1.71
C THR A 310 11.01 -6.40 -2.19
N ALA A 311 10.77 -7.59 -1.64
CA ALA A 311 11.43 -8.80 -2.15
C ALA A 311 10.97 -9.10 -3.59
N PHE A 312 9.75 -8.71 -3.95
CA PHE A 312 9.23 -8.86 -5.31
C PHE A 312 9.62 -7.74 -6.27
N GLN A 313 10.52 -6.85 -5.89
CA GLN A 313 11.07 -5.86 -6.81
C GLN A 313 11.77 -6.50 -8.03
N TYR A 314 12.20 -7.76 -7.92
CA TYR A 314 12.86 -8.52 -8.99
C TYR A 314 11.90 -9.23 -9.96
N VAL A 315 10.61 -9.33 -9.60
CA VAL A 315 9.60 -10.02 -10.39
C VAL A 315 9.25 -9.18 -11.62
N GLY A 316 9.06 -9.82 -12.78
CA GLY A 316 8.51 -9.15 -13.96
C GLY A 316 7.07 -8.72 -13.72
N ALA A 317 6.70 -7.50 -14.13
CA ALA A 317 5.31 -7.07 -14.01
C ALA A 317 4.44 -7.85 -15.02
N THR A 318 3.22 -8.18 -14.63
CA THR A 318 2.28 -8.83 -15.55
C THR A 318 1.73 -7.78 -16.53
N THR A 319 1.78 -8.06 -17.83
CA THR A 319 1.23 -7.13 -18.84
C THR A 319 -0.31 -7.10 -18.78
N PRO A 320 -0.97 -6.04 -19.26
CA PRO A 320 -2.44 -5.97 -19.29
C PRO A 320 -3.10 -7.16 -20.00
N GLU A 321 -2.49 -7.65 -21.09
CA GLU A 321 -3.00 -8.78 -21.87
C GLU A 321 -2.97 -10.07 -21.04
N ILE A 322 -1.83 -10.38 -20.41
CA ILE A 322 -1.69 -11.57 -19.56
C ILE A 322 -2.58 -11.46 -18.31
N ALA A 323 -2.70 -10.27 -17.71
CA ALA A 323 -3.58 -10.05 -16.58
C ALA A 323 -5.05 -10.31 -16.96
N SER A 324 -5.47 -9.83 -18.13
CA SER A 324 -6.80 -10.08 -18.69
C SER A 324 -7.05 -11.57 -18.94
N GLU A 325 -6.10 -12.28 -19.55
CA GLU A 325 -6.21 -13.74 -19.77
C GLU A 325 -6.40 -14.51 -18.46
N LYS A 326 -5.60 -14.18 -17.43
CA LYS A 326 -5.69 -14.82 -16.11
C LYS A 326 -7.01 -14.51 -15.40
N LEU A 327 -7.45 -13.25 -15.43
CA LEU A 327 -8.73 -12.85 -14.86
C LEU A 327 -9.87 -13.60 -15.56
N MET A 328 -9.89 -13.65 -16.89
CA MET A 328 -10.90 -14.37 -17.66
C MET A 328 -10.93 -15.86 -17.35
N HIS A 329 -9.77 -16.48 -17.10
CA HIS A 329 -9.69 -17.87 -16.65
C HIS A 329 -10.36 -18.08 -15.29
N ILE A 330 -10.09 -17.21 -14.31
CA ILE A 330 -10.74 -17.23 -12.99
C ILE A 330 -12.26 -17.05 -13.13
N LEU A 331 -12.68 -16.01 -13.87
CA LEU A 331 -14.09 -15.67 -14.07
C LEU A 331 -14.88 -16.82 -14.69
N LYS A 332 -14.33 -17.45 -15.74
CA LYS A 332 -14.96 -18.60 -16.41
C LYS A 332 -15.23 -19.75 -15.44
N ASN A 333 -14.38 -19.95 -14.44
CA ASN A 333 -14.55 -21.00 -13.44
C ASN A 333 -15.53 -20.62 -12.33
N ILE A 334 -15.62 -19.34 -11.96
CA ILE A 334 -16.64 -18.84 -11.01
C ILE A 334 -18.03 -18.92 -11.64
N GLN A 335 -18.15 -18.46 -12.90
CA GLN A 335 -19.41 -18.37 -13.65
C GLN A 335 -20.08 -19.73 -13.93
N LYS A 336 -19.39 -20.85 -13.73
CA LYS A 336 -19.99 -22.19 -13.76
C LYS A 336 -21.02 -22.40 -12.65
N ASN A 337 -20.86 -21.71 -11.52
CA ASN A 337 -21.69 -21.91 -10.33
C ASN A 337 -22.52 -20.67 -9.96
N TYR A 338 -21.99 -19.46 -10.20
CA TYR A 338 -22.62 -18.21 -9.74
C TYR A 338 -22.54 -17.10 -10.78
N PRO A 339 -23.55 -16.21 -10.87
CA PRO A 339 -23.46 -15.00 -11.68
C PRO A 339 -22.39 -14.05 -11.11
N VAL A 340 -21.68 -13.38 -12.01
CA VAL A 340 -20.57 -12.48 -11.67
C VAL A 340 -20.79 -11.11 -12.30
N HIS A 341 -20.63 -10.05 -11.51
CA HIS A 341 -20.60 -8.67 -11.98
C HIS A 341 -19.18 -8.11 -11.84
N ILE A 342 -18.68 -7.43 -12.86
CA ILE A 342 -17.31 -6.88 -12.87
C ILE A 342 -17.42 -5.36 -12.81
N SER A 343 -16.61 -4.75 -11.94
CA SER A 343 -16.49 -3.31 -11.78
C SER A 343 -15.03 -2.91 -11.80
N ASN A 344 -14.73 -1.86 -12.57
CA ASN A 344 -13.40 -1.27 -12.64
C ASN A 344 -13.24 -0.08 -11.67
N ASP A 345 -14.26 0.18 -10.84
CA ASP A 345 -14.22 1.18 -9.79
C ASP A 345 -13.52 0.58 -8.57
N VAL A 346 -12.18 0.59 -8.59
CA VAL A 346 -11.38 0.17 -7.44
C VAL A 346 -11.48 1.27 -6.38
N VAL A 347 -12.47 1.16 -5.51
CA VAL A 347 -12.61 2.03 -4.34
C VAL A 347 -12.51 1.17 -3.10
N ASP A 348 -11.28 1.03 -2.60
CA ASP A 348 -10.88 0.09 -1.54
C ASP A 348 -11.70 0.16 -0.23
N GLU A 349 -12.48 1.22 0.03
CA GLU A 349 -13.07 1.47 1.35
C GLU A 349 -14.52 1.98 1.37
N LYS A 350 -15.35 1.70 0.34
CA LYS A 350 -16.80 1.92 0.47
C LYS A 350 -17.44 0.83 1.33
N VAL A 351 -17.35 0.99 2.64
CA VAL A 351 -17.89 0.05 3.63
C VAL A 351 -19.35 0.35 4.00
N GLU A 352 -19.93 1.49 3.59
CA GLU A 352 -21.26 1.91 4.05
C GLU A 352 -22.26 2.31 2.95
N LYS A 353 -23.54 2.03 3.27
CA LYS A 353 -24.84 2.32 2.62
C LYS A 353 -24.89 2.24 1.09
N ARG A 354 -25.29 1.05 0.61
CA ARG A 354 -25.86 0.87 -0.72
C ARG A 354 -27.36 0.60 -0.64
N GLU A 355 -28.13 1.24 -1.51
CA GLU A 355 -29.50 0.84 -1.82
C GLU A 355 -29.46 -0.44 -2.67
N MET A 356 -30.02 -1.54 -2.15
CA MET A 356 -30.15 -2.80 -2.88
C MET A 356 -31.06 -2.60 -4.09
N LYS A 357 -30.55 -2.86 -5.30
CA LYS A 357 -31.42 -3.05 -6.47
C LYS A 357 -31.82 -4.53 -6.56
N GLU A 358 -33.00 -4.81 -7.11
CA GLU A 358 -33.50 -6.17 -7.32
C GLU A 358 -32.50 -7.05 -8.11
N SER A 359 -31.70 -6.44 -8.98
CA SER A 359 -30.64 -7.07 -9.78
C SER A 359 -29.38 -7.49 -8.99
N ASP A 360 -29.25 -7.08 -7.72
CA ASP A 360 -28.06 -7.32 -6.89
C ASP A 360 -28.15 -8.62 -6.04
N LYS A 361 -29.24 -9.38 -6.15
CA LYS A 361 -29.41 -10.66 -5.44
C LYS A 361 -28.45 -11.73 -5.99
N SER A 362 -27.71 -12.40 -5.10
CA SER A 362 -26.73 -13.48 -5.36
C SER A 362 -25.49 -13.13 -6.21
N VAL A 363 -25.07 -11.87 -6.24
CA VAL A 363 -23.99 -11.43 -7.13
C VAL A 363 -22.63 -11.51 -6.44
N ILE A 364 -21.69 -12.22 -7.06
CA ILE A 364 -20.25 -12.04 -6.80
C ILE A 364 -19.81 -10.80 -7.56
N LYS A 365 -19.39 -9.73 -6.86
CA LYS A 365 -18.81 -8.54 -7.50
C LYS A 365 -17.30 -8.68 -7.54
N ILE A 366 -16.73 -8.57 -8.72
CA ILE A 366 -15.29 -8.48 -8.93
C ILE A 366 -14.89 -7.02 -9.06
N GLU A 367 -13.93 -6.60 -8.25
CA GLU A 367 -13.27 -5.29 -8.36
C GLU A 367 -11.85 -5.49 -8.87
N THR A 368 -11.47 -4.76 -9.92
CA THR A 368 -10.17 -4.96 -10.55
C THR A 368 -9.66 -3.70 -11.25
N THR A 369 -8.34 -3.52 -11.26
CA THR A 369 -7.66 -2.56 -12.12
C THR A 369 -7.47 -3.09 -13.54
N ILE A 370 -7.70 -4.38 -13.78
CA ILE A 370 -7.50 -5.02 -15.09
C ILE A 370 -8.53 -4.47 -16.07
N GLY A 371 -8.06 -3.99 -17.22
CA GLY A 371 -8.89 -3.23 -18.18
C GLY A 371 -8.96 -1.73 -17.91
N SER A 372 -8.27 -1.22 -16.88
CA SER A 372 -8.01 0.21 -16.67
C SER A 372 -6.55 0.56 -16.99
N ALA A 373 -6.27 1.85 -17.20
CA ALA A 373 -4.91 2.36 -17.42
C ALA A 373 -3.95 2.03 -16.27
N ILE A 374 -4.45 1.85 -15.04
CA ILE A 374 -3.65 1.56 -13.84
C ILE A 374 -2.82 0.28 -14.02
N THR A 375 -3.38 -0.75 -14.66
CA THR A 375 -2.64 -2.02 -14.88
C THR A 375 -1.39 -1.80 -15.72
N PHE A 376 -1.42 -0.84 -16.64
CA PHE A 376 -0.28 -0.48 -17.48
C PHE A 376 0.63 0.58 -16.84
N SER A 377 0.06 1.66 -16.31
CA SER A 377 0.79 2.83 -15.81
C SER A 377 1.53 2.55 -14.50
N GLN A 378 1.05 1.63 -13.67
CA GLN A 378 1.58 1.46 -12.33
C GLN A 378 3.01 0.85 -12.30
N PRO A 379 3.34 -0.21 -13.08
CA PRO A 379 4.72 -0.66 -13.25
C PRO A 379 5.63 0.45 -13.79
N ILE A 380 5.15 1.24 -14.75
CA ILE A 380 5.90 2.36 -15.35
C ILE A 380 6.24 3.40 -14.28
N LEU A 381 5.26 3.88 -13.53
CA LEU A 381 5.45 4.88 -12.48
C LEU A 381 6.30 4.37 -11.32
N SER A 382 6.16 3.09 -10.92
CA SER A 382 6.91 2.56 -9.79
C SER A 382 8.37 2.22 -10.14
N ARG A 383 8.64 1.85 -11.39
CA ARG A 383 9.96 1.36 -11.83
C ARG A 383 10.65 2.28 -12.82
N GLY A 384 10.06 3.43 -13.11
CA GLY A 384 10.55 4.39 -14.08
C GLY A 384 11.76 5.21 -13.63
N ASP A 385 12.34 5.92 -14.59
CA ASP A 385 13.41 6.89 -14.39
C ASP A 385 12.97 8.30 -14.86
N GLN A 386 13.92 9.24 -14.89
CA GLN A 386 13.67 10.63 -15.30
C GLN A 386 13.11 10.77 -16.72
N ARG A 387 13.29 9.78 -17.62
CA ARG A 387 12.74 9.84 -18.98
C ARG A 387 11.22 9.94 -18.99
N LEU A 388 10.56 9.55 -17.90
CA LEU A 388 9.10 9.69 -17.76
C LEU A 388 8.62 11.14 -17.58
N GLY A 389 9.51 12.11 -17.37
CA GLY A 389 9.13 13.53 -17.23
C GLY A 389 8.30 14.04 -18.42
N GLU A 390 8.76 13.82 -19.65
CA GLU A 390 8.01 14.22 -20.85
C GLU A 390 6.72 13.41 -21.01
N VAL A 391 6.77 12.10 -20.77
CA VAL A 391 5.59 11.21 -20.83
C VAL A 391 4.49 11.71 -19.90
N LEU A 392 4.84 12.14 -18.69
CA LEU A 392 3.89 12.69 -17.72
C LEU A 392 3.29 14.03 -18.17
N ILE A 393 4.05 14.86 -18.88
CA ILE A 393 3.54 16.10 -19.47
C ILE A 393 2.55 15.79 -20.60
N ASP A 394 2.82 14.76 -21.41
CA ASP A 394 1.93 14.32 -22.47
C ASP A 394 0.65 13.72 -21.90
N MET A 395 0.78 12.85 -20.90
CA MET A 395 -0.37 12.23 -20.22
C MET A 395 -1.22 13.26 -19.47
N TYR A 396 -0.64 14.32 -18.91
CA TYR A 396 -1.40 15.40 -18.28
C TYR A 396 -2.41 16.08 -19.24
N LYS A 397 -2.14 16.04 -20.54
CA LYS A 397 -2.99 16.64 -21.59
C LYS A 397 -3.97 15.66 -22.22
N LYS A 398 -3.89 14.37 -21.86
CA LYS A 398 -4.62 13.26 -22.47
C LYS A 398 -5.53 12.61 -21.42
N GLU A 399 -6.52 11.87 -21.86
CA GLU A 399 -7.29 11.00 -20.97
C GLU A 399 -6.41 9.84 -20.47
N ASP A 400 -6.61 9.41 -19.23
CA ASP A 400 -5.84 8.32 -18.61
C ASP A 400 -6.29 6.96 -19.15
N THR A 401 -5.78 6.62 -20.34
CA THR A 401 -6.05 5.35 -21.04
C THR A 401 -4.76 4.63 -21.36
N GLU A 402 -4.80 3.29 -21.41
CA GLU A 402 -3.63 2.48 -21.79
C GLU A 402 -3.08 2.86 -23.17
N GLU A 403 -3.96 3.13 -24.14
CA GLU A 403 -3.58 3.56 -25.48
C GLU A 403 -2.79 4.87 -25.45
N ASN A 404 -3.25 5.86 -24.68
CA ASN A 404 -2.56 7.13 -24.55
C ASN A 404 -1.20 6.98 -23.86
N TRP A 405 -1.08 6.12 -22.86
CA TRP A 405 0.20 5.78 -22.22
C TRP A 405 1.17 5.14 -23.20
N ARG A 406 0.72 4.14 -23.98
CA ARG A 406 1.55 3.47 -25.00
C ARG A 406 2.04 4.47 -26.05
N LYS A 407 1.15 5.35 -26.52
CA LYS A 407 1.49 6.41 -27.47
C LYS A 407 2.48 7.40 -26.88
N ALA A 408 2.27 7.86 -25.65
CA ALA A 408 3.18 8.80 -24.99
C ALA A 408 4.58 8.20 -24.77
N LEU A 409 4.68 6.93 -24.39
CA LEU A 409 5.97 6.23 -24.30
C LEU A 409 6.66 6.15 -25.66
N LEU A 410 5.93 5.78 -26.71
CA LEU A 410 6.47 5.67 -28.08
C LEU A 410 6.95 7.02 -28.62
N GLU A 411 6.17 8.09 -28.41
CA GLU A 411 6.52 9.46 -28.82
C GLU A 411 7.80 9.98 -28.15
N ASN A 412 8.19 9.38 -27.01
CA ASN A 412 9.38 9.73 -26.25
C ASN A 412 10.49 8.67 -26.36
N ASP A 413 10.41 7.73 -27.32
CA ASP A 413 11.38 6.66 -27.55
C ASP A 413 11.64 5.75 -26.33
N ILE A 414 10.60 5.50 -25.51
CA ILE A 414 10.68 4.65 -24.32
C ILE A 414 9.95 3.33 -24.57
N LEU A 415 10.67 2.23 -24.38
CA LEU A 415 10.09 0.90 -24.47
C LEU A 415 9.43 0.53 -23.13
N PHE A 416 8.12 0.26 -23.13
CA PHE A 416 7.43 -0.16 -21.91
C PHE A 416 8.02 -1.45 -21.32
N SER A 417 8.62 -2.31 -22.15
CA SER A 417 9.29 -3.55 -21.72
C SER A 417 10.37 -3.32 -20.66
N ASP A 418 10.99 -2.13 -20.63
CA ASP A 418 11.99 -1.75 -19.63
C ASP A 418 11.42 -1.81 -18.20
N PHE A 419 10.11 -1.54 -18.06
CA PHE A 419 9.42 -1.50 -16.77
C PHE A 419 8.69 -2.81 -16.43
N PHE A 420 8.50 -3.69 -17.40
CA PHE A 420 7.77 -4.95 -17.23
C PHE A 420 8.68 -6.17 -17.10
N ARG A 421 9.93 -6.12 -17.59
CA ARG A 421 10.87 -7.24 -17.50
C ARG A 421 11.19 -7.64 -16.04
N PRO A 422 11.66 -8.86 -15.75
CA PRO A 422 12.26 -9.16 -14.45
C PRO A 422 13.62 -8.44 -14.28
N PHE A 423 14.06 -8.27 -13.03
CA PHE A 423 15.41 -7.81 -12.68
C PHE A 423 16.20 -8.94 -12.02
N LEU A 424 17.52 -8.96 -12.23
CA LEU A 424 18.39 -9.91 -11.53
C LEU A 424 18.72 -9.39 -10.12
N PRO A 425 18.84 -10.25 -9.10
CA PRO A 425 19.29 -9.82 -7.77
C PRO A 425 20.64 -9.12 -7.74
N SER A 426 21.53 -9.46 -8.67
CA SER A 426 22.86 -8.84 -8.86
C SER A 426 22.82 -7.53 -9.65
N GLU A 427 21.71 -7.21 -10.32
CA GLU A 427 21.58 -6.01 -11.14
C GLU A 427 21.52 -4.76 -10.27
N ARG A 428 22.15 -3.66 -10.70
CA ARG A 428 21.95 -2.35 -10.09
C ARG A 428 20.58 -1.80 -10.50
N LEU A 429 19.71 -1.56 -9.54
CA LEU A 429 18.36 -1.03 -9.74
C LEU A 429 18.38 0.49 -9.69
N LEU A 430 17.42 1.13 -10.38
CA LEU A 430 17.33 2.59 -10.49
C LEU A 430 17.18 3.29 -9.13
N TRP A 431 16.58 2.61 -8.15
CA TRP A 431 16.37 3.13 -6.80
C TRP A 431 17.48 2.74 -5.81
N ASP A 432 18.55 2.08 -6.25
CA ASP A 432 19.68 1.68 -5.38
C ASP A 432 20.49 2.86 -4.83
N PHE A 433 20.30 4.08 -5.35
CA PHE A 433 20.88 5.29 -4.75
C PHE A 433 20.27 5.62 -3.38
N GLN A 434 19.12 5.05 -3.02
CA GLN A 434 18.46 5.30 -1.75
C GLN A 434 18.90 4.26 -0.70
N LYS A 435 19.73 4.68 0.25
CA LYS A 435 20.18 3.80 1.34
C LYS A 435 19.10 3.65 2.39
N CYS A 436 18.51 2.46 2.43
CA CYS A 436 17.41 2.06 3.32
C CYS A 436 17.90 1.30 4.56
N PHE A 437 17.01 1.15 5.56
CA PHE A 437 17.24 0.29 6.72
C PHE A 437 17.30 -1.17 6.30
N VAL A 438 16.36 -1.66 5.50
CA VAL A 438 16.38 -3.05 5.00
C VAL A 438 17.37 -3.18 3.86
N SER A 439 18.28 -4.16 3.95
CA SER A 439 19.34 -4.35 2.98
C SER A 439 18.85 -5.02 1.69
N LYS A 440 19.51 -4.74 0.57
CA LYS A 440 19.21 -5.34 -0.73
C LYS A 440 19.46 -6.85 -0.72
N GLU A 441 20.49 -7.30 -0.01
CA GLU A 441 20.84 -8.71 0.17
C GLU A 441 19.72 -9.47 0.88
N HIS A 442 19.08 -8.85 1.89
CA HIS A 442 17.93 -9.43 2.55
C HIS A 442 16.73 -9.58 1.59
N LEU A 443 16.44 -8.55 0.79
CA LEU A 443 15.35 -8.62 -0.21
C LEU A 443 15.61 -9.69 -1.27
N ALA A 444 16.86 -9.82 -1.73
CA ALA A 444 17.28 -10.88 -2.65
C ALA A 444 17.16 -12.28 -2.02
N SER A 445 17.52 -12.42 -0.74
CA SER A 445 17.34 -13.67 0.01
C SER A 445 15.86 -14.07 0.10
N GLU A 446 14.98 -13.12 0.45
CA GLU A 446 13.54 -13.36 0.50
C GLU A 446 12.93 -13.71 -0.86
N TYR A 447 13.42 -13.08 -1.94
CA TYR A 447 13.04 -13.44 -3.30
C TYR A 447 13.44 -14.89 -3.63
N ASN A 448 14.67 -15.30 -3.29
CA ASN A 448 15.14 -16.67 -3.50
C ASN A 448 14.35 -17.70 -2.68
N LEU A 449 13.93 -17.35 -1.45
CA LEU A 449 13.04 -18.20 -0.65
C LEU A 449 11.68 -18.35 -1.33
N ALA A 450 11.13 -17.26 -1.88
CA ALA A 450 9.87 -17.27 -2.62
C ALA A 450 9.92 -18.20 -3.84
N LEU A 451 11.01 -18.13 -4.64
CA LEU A 451 11.23 -19.03 -5.79
C LEU A 451 11.34 -20.51 -5.40
N LYS A 452 11.74 -20.79 -4.15
CA LYS A 452 11.81 -22.15 -3.57
C LYS A 452 10.55 -22.56 -2.82
N PHE A 453 9.50 -21.72 -2.82
CA PHE A 453 8.26 -21.93 -2.06
C PHE A 453 8.48 -22.12 -0.55
N LEU A 454 9.53 -21.48 -0.02
CA LEU A 454 9.87 -21.56 1.39
C LEU A 454 9.32 -20.34 2.15
N PRO A 455 8.82 -20.53 3.39
CA PRO A 455 8.43 -19.42 4.23
C PRO A 455 9.66 -18.60 4.65
N THR A 456 9.41 -17.40 5.10
CA THR A 456 10.42 -16.54 5.72
C THR A 456 10.61 -16.94 7.19
N THR A 457 11.73 -16.54 7.79
CA THR A 457 11.94 -16.70 9.24
C THR A 457 10.96 -15.82 10.03
N THR A 458 10.81 -15.98 11.34
CA THR A 458 9.98 -15.07 12.17
C THR A 458 10.68 -13.72 12.44
N CYS A 459 9.93 -12.69 12.83
CA CYS A 459 10.48 -11.39 13.28
C CYS A 459 9.83 -10.98 14.60
N ASP A 460 10.65 -10.87 15.65
CA ASP A 460 10.17 -10.55 17.00
C ASP A 460 10.21 -9.05 17.29
N ALA A 461 10.33 -8.20 16.25
CA ALA A 461 10.42 -6.73 16.33
C ALA A 461 11.64 -6.17 17.09
N ASN A 462 12.45 -7.00 17.74
CA ASN A 462 13.61 -6.55 18.50
C ASN A 462 14.83 -6.40 17.58
N CYS A 463 14.86 -5.32 16.82
CA CYS A 463 15.94 -5.03 15.88
C CYS A 463 17.32 -5.01 16.55
N SER A 464 17.41 -4.64 17.84
CA SER A 464 18.68 -4.66 18.59
C SER A 464 19.31 -6.04 18.70
N ARG A 465 18.49 -7.11 18.75
CA ARG A 465 18.94 -8.51 18.80
C ARG A 465 19.24 -9.11 17.43
N CYS A 466 18.80 -8.48 16.35
CA CYS A 466 18.83 -9.03 14.98
C CYS A 466 19.48 -8.08 13.96
N LYS A 467 20.30 -7.12 14.41
CA LYS A 467 20.86 -6.03 13.59
C LYS A 467 21.49 -6.52 12.28
N SER A 468 22.16 -7.67 12.27
CA SER A 468 22.87 -8.21 11.10
C SER A 468 22.02 -9.03 10.13
N ARG A 469 20.75 -9.35 10.43
CA ARG A 469 19.96 -10.28 9.62
C ARG A 469 19.18 -9.62 8.48
N CYS A 470 18.71 -8.40 8.68
CA CYS A 470 17.89 -7.70 7.70
C CYS A 470 18.29 -6.25 7.47
N LEU A 471 19.08 -5.65 8.37
CA LEU A 471 19.42 -4.25 8.29
C LEU A 471 20.73 -4.04 7.55
N THR A 472 20.83 -2.91 6.85
CA THR A 472 22.07 -2.43 6.24
C THR A 472 23.13 -2.19 7.33
N ASN A 473 24.35 -2.69 7.12
CA ASN A 473 25.46 -2.54 8.07
C ASN A 473 25.74 -1.05 8.37
N GLY A 474 26.08 -0.76 9.64
CA GLY A 474 26.45 0.58 10.11
C GLY A 474 25.29 1.55 10.29
N VAL A 475 24.04 1.08 10.23
CA VAL A 475 22.87 1.91 10.49
C VAL A 475 22.47 1.82 11.97
N SER A 476 22.55 2.95 12.70
CA SER A 476 22.00 3.08 14.05
C SER A 476 20.48 3.30 13.95
N ILE A 477 19.72 2.45 14.63
CA ILE A 477 18.30 2.66 14.93
C ILE A 477 18.20 3.45 16.21
#